data_AF-A0A1V5QVB0-F1
#
_entry.id   AF-A0A1V5QVB0-F1
#
_cell.length_a   1.000
_cell.length_b   1.000
_cell.length_c   1.000
_cell.angle_alpha   90.00
_cell.angle_beta   90.00
_cell.angle_gamma   90.00
#
_symmetry.space_group_name_H-M   'P 1'
#
loop_
_entity.id
_entity.type
_entity.pdbx_description
1 polymer ?
#
loop_
_entity_poly.entity_id
_entity_poly.type
_entity_poly.pdbx_seq_one_letter_code
_entity_poly.pdbx_strand_id
1 'polypeptide(L)'
;MRKVSSVILKVIAGFFFYMVSLLAFVSEPPAVVKLGILIGFSVPAVVALGGGLALTRFRNWRRDTGVVLLCASGFTAFVVFTFACLLMTDEFPKMTGPNTLAFFGDYLTGGGFIVGLAVLGWVLVEANMGMAEQSTALDEDSAE
;
A
#
# COMPACT_ATOMS: atom_id res chain seq x y z
N MET A 1 22.16 0.14 -13.94
CA MET A 1 21.70 1.31 -13.14
C MET A 1 20.18 1.54 -13.22
N ARG A 2 19.56 1.67 -14.40
CA ARG A 2 18.10 1.97 -14.53
C ARG A 2 17.15 1.04 -13.74
N LYS A 3 17.47 -0.27 -13.64
CA LYS A 3 16.69 -1.24 -12.85
C LYS A 3 16.74 -0.95 -11.35
N VAL A 4 17.91 -0.62 -10.81
CA VAL A 4 18.10 -0.31 -9.38
C VAL A 4 17.36 0.98 -9.00
N SER A 5 17.45 2.02 -9.85
CA SER A 5 16.71 3.27 -9.64
C SER A 5 15.18 3.07 -9.64
N SER A 6 14.67 2.17 -10.50
CA SER A 6 13.24 1.81 -10.49
C SER A 6 12.83 1.09 -9.21
N VAL A 7 13.66 0.17 -8.68
CA VAL A 7 13.39 -0.51 -7.40
C VAL A 7 13.36 0.49 -6.25
N ILE A 8 14.33 1.42 -6.19
CA ILE A 8 14.37 2.43 -5.14
C ILE A 8 13.12 3.32 -5.18
N LEU A 9 12.68 3.77 -6.36
CA LEU A 9 11.46 4.56 -6.52
C LEU A 9 10.20 3.79 -6.10
N LYS A 10 10.13 2.48 -6.38
CA LYS A 10 9.03 1.61 -5.93
C LYS A 10 9.01 1.47 -4.41
N VAL A 11 10.16 1.34 -3.76
CA VAL A 11 10.28 1.30 -2.29
C VAL A 11 9.85 2.64 -1.67
N ILE A 12 10.29 3.75 -2.25
CA ILE A 12 9.88 5.10 -1.83
C ILE A 12 8.36 5.27 -1.97
N ALA A 13 7.77 4.81 -3.08
CA ALA A 13 6.33 4.83 -3.26
C ALA A 13 5.61 4.00 -2.17
N GLY A 14 6.11 2.80 -1.86
CA GLY A 14 5.59 1.97 -0.77
C GLY A 14 5.65 2.67 0.59
N PHE A 15 6.71 3.42 0.87
CA PHE A 15 6.84 4.23 2.07
C PHE A 15 5.80 5.36 2.14
N PHE A 16 5.53 6.04 1.03
CA PHE A 16 4.46 7.04 0.97
C PHE A 16 3.08 6.41 1.16
N PHE A 17 2.81 5.26 0.54
CA PHE A 17 1.55 4.52 0.75
C PHE A 17 1.38 4.08 2.20
N TYR A 18 2.46 3.66 2.86
CA TYR A 18 2.47 3.38 4.29
C TYR A 18 2.11 4.62 5.13
N MET A 19 2.73 5.77 4.85
CA MET A 19 2.42 7.02 5.56
C MET A 19 0.97 7.45 5.38
N VAL A 20 0.43 7.33 4.17
CA VAL A 20 -0.99 7.59 3.88
C VAL A 20 -1.89 6.61 4.64
N SER A 21 -1.51 5.33 4.68
CA SER A 21 -2.27 4.30 5.40
C SER A 21 -2.29 4.59 6.90
N LEU A 22 -1.16 5.00 7.50
CA LEU A 22 -1.12 5.42 8.90
C LEU A 22 -1.98 6.65 9.17
N LEU A 23 -1.96 7.65 8.28
CA LEU A 23 -2.84 8.82 8.39
C LEU A 23 -4.32 8.44 8.33
N ALA A 24 -4.68 7.36 7.62
CA ALA A 24 -6.05 6.89 7.56
C ALA A 24 -6.57 6.37 8.93
N PHE A 25 -5.69 5.94 9.83
CA PHE A 25 -6.05 5.56 11.21
C PHE A 25 -6.22 6.76 12.16
N VAL A 26 -5.80 7.96 11.76
CA VAL A 26 -5.87 9.15 12.61
C VAL A 26 -7.29 9.73 12.61
N SER A 27 -7.90 9.87 13.78
CA SER A 27 -9.29 10.35 13.99
C SER A 27 -9.43 11.87 14.04
N GLU A 28 -8.36 12.60 14.38
CA GLU A 28 -8.49 13.95 14.95
C GLU A 28 -8.63 15.14 13.96
N PRO A 29 -8.31 15.06 12.66
CA PRO A 29 -8.67 16.13 11.73
C PRO A 29 -10.07 15.92 11.12
N PRO A 30 -10.87 16.99 10.91
CA PRO A 30 -12.17 16.91 10.24
C PRO A 30 -12.03 16.25 8.86
N ALA A 31 -13.02 15.43 8.48
CA ALA A 31 -12.98 14.54 7.31
C ALA A 31 -12.49 15.22 6.01
N VAL A 32 -12.84 16.49 5.81
CA VAL A 32 -12.42 17.28 4.64
C VAL A 32 -10.92 17.60 4.65
N VAL A 33 -10.36 17.96 5.81
CA VAL A 33 -8.92 18.21 5.98
C VAL A 33 -8.15 16.89 5.93
N LYS A 34 -8.71 15.82 6.53
CA LYS A 34 -8.18 14.45 6.43
C LYS A 34 -8.06 14.01 4.97
N LEU A 35 -9.10 14.21 4.17
CA LEU A 35 -9.09 13.94 2.73
C LEU A 35 -8.08 14.83 1.97
N GLY A 36 -7.99 16.12 2.31
CA GLY A 36 -7.02 17.03 1.70
C GLY A 36 -5.57 16.58 1.90
N ILE A 37 -5.22 16.13 3.11
CA ILE A 37 -3.87 15.62 3.42
C ILE A 37 -3.65 14.25 2.78
N LEU A 38 -4.66 13.36 2.79
CA LEU A 38 -4.62 12.06 2.11
C LEU A 38 -4.37 12.22 0.61
N ILE A 39 -5.12 13.12 -0.05
CA ILE A 39 -4.95 13.43 -1.47
C ILE A 39 -3.57 14.04 -1.70
N GLY A 40 -3.17 15.03 -0.88
CA GLY A 40 -1.88 15.70 -0.97
C GLY A 40 -0.68 14.74 -0.87
N PHE A 41 -0.75 13.73 0.00
CA PHE A 41 0.28 12.69 0.13
C PHE A 41 0.14 11.56 -0.90
N SER A 42 -1.06 11.32 -1.44
CA SER A 42 -1.25 10.34 -2.51
C SER A 42 -0.60 10.78 -3.83
N VAL A 43 -0.57 12.09 -4.12
CA VAL A 43 0.04 12.64 -5.35
C VAL A 43 1.52 12.24 -5.50
N PRO A 44 2.41 12.50 -4.53
CA PRO A 44 3.80 12.07 -4.62
C PRO A 44 3.94 10.54 -4.61
N ALA A 45 3.04 9.80 -3.94
CA ALA A 45 3.03 8.33 -3.97
C ALA A 45 2.77 7.82 -5.40
N VAL A 46 1.76 8.38 -6.08
CA VAL A 46 1.40 8.02 -7.46
C VAL A 46 2.48 8.47 -8.45
N VAL A 47 3.08 9.65 -8.26
CA VAL A 47 4.18 10.15 -9.09
C VAL A 47 5.44 9.28 -8.93
N ALA A 48 5.79 8.88 -7.69
CA ALA A 48 6.92 8.00 -7.44
C ALA A 48 6.69 6.60 -8.04
N LEU A 49 5.48 6.07 -7.90
CA LEU A 49 5.10 4.77 -8.45
C LEU A 49 5.09 4.83 -10.00
N GLY A 50 4.48 5.85 -10.57
CA GLY A 50 4.48 6.13 -12.01
C GLY A 50 5.89 6.33 -12.57
N GLY A 51 6.77 7.03 -11.84
CA GLY A 51 8.18 7.18 -12.21
C GLY A 51 8.95 5.85 -12.19
N GLY A 52 8.72 5.02 -11.17
CA GLY A 52 9.29 3.66 -11.09
C GLY A 52 8.83 2.76 -12.24
N LEU A 53 7.56 2.88 -12.65
CA LEU A 53 6.96 2.17 -13.78
C LEU A 53 7.46 2.69 -15.15
N ALA A 54 7.57 4.02 -15.30
CA ALA A 54 8.06 4.65 -16.52
C ALA A 54 9.50 4.22 -16.84
N LEU A 55 10.35 4.10 -15.82
CA LEU A 55 11.73 3.60 -15.96
C LEU A 55 11.82 2.12 -16.34
N THR A 56 10.78 1.33 -16.07
CA THR A 56 10.67 -0.08 -16.47
C THR A 56 9.86 -0.27 -17.76
N ARG A 57 9.51 0.84 -18.43
CA ARG A 57 8.79 0.87 -19.72
C ARG A 57 7.44 0.16 -19.66
N PHE A 58 6.79 0.16 -18.50
CA PHE A 58 5.50 -0.48 -18.25
C PHE A 58 5.42 -2.00 -18.53
N ARG A 59 6.55 -2.70 -18.77
CA ARG A 59 6.53 -4.09 -19.23
C ARG A 59 5.83 -5.06 -18.25
N ASN A 60 5.95 -4.81 -16.95
CA ASN A 60 5.32 -5.61 -15.88
C ASN A 60 4.55 -4.72 -14.88
N TRP A 61 3.99 -3.61 -15.37
CA TRP A 61 3.45 -2.55 -14.51
C TRP A 61 2.36 -3.02 -13.53
N ARG A 62 1.51 -3.97 -13.94
CA ARG A 62 0.45 -4.55 -13.09
C ARG A 62 1.04 -5.35 -11.94
N ARG A 63 1.97 -6.27 -12.23
CA ARG A 63 2.63 -7.10 -11.21
C ARG A 63 3.47 -6.26 -10.24
N ASP A 64 4.23 -5.30 -10.77
CA ASP A 64 5.07 -4.43 -9.94
C ASP A 64 4.25 -3.53 -9.01
N THR A 65 3.16 -2.95 -9.52
CA THR A 65 2.25 -2.12 -8.71
C THR A 65 1.54 -2.95 -7.67
N GLY A 66 1.05 -4.14 -8.05
CA GLY A 66 0.38 -5.06 -7.14
C GLY A 66 1.28 -5.53 -6.00
N VAL A 67 2.55 -5.86 -6.29
CA VAL A 67 3.53 -6.22 -5.25
C VAL A 67 3.83 -5.06 -4.31
N VAL A 68 3.99 -3.83 -4.82
CA VAL A 68 4.22 -2.66 -3.96
C VAL A 68 3.03 -2.40 -3.04
N LEU A 69 1.81 -2.51 -3.56
CA LEU A 69 0.57 -2.35 -2.80
C LEU A 69 0.39 -3.47 -1.74
N LEU A 70 0.69 -4.72 -2.10
CA LEU A 70 0.67 -5.85 -1.17
C LEU A 70 1.72 -5.71 -0.07
N CYS A 71 2.95 -5.31 -0.41
CA CYS A 71 3.98 -5.06 0.60
C CYS A 71 3.63 -3.90 1.53
N ALA A 72 3.08 -2.79 0.97
CA ALA A 72 2.67 -1.65 1.77
C ALA A 72 1.51 -2.01 2.72
N SER A 73 0.47 -2.68 2.21
CA SER A 73 -0.66 -3.13 3.04
C SER A 73 -0.26 -4.18 4.08
N GLY A 74 0.59 -5.15 3.72
CA GLY A 74 1.11 -6.15 4.65
C GLY A 74 1.99 -5.54 5.75
N PHE A 75 2.84 -4.58 5.41
CA PHE A 75 3.64 -3.85 6.41
C PHE A 75 2.75 -3.02 7.34
N THR A 76 1.76 -2.31 6.80
CA THR A 76 0.80 -1.57 7.64
C THR A 76 0.01 -2.52 8.55
N ALA A 77 -0.43 -3.68 8.05
CA ALA A 77 -1.11 -4.69 8.86
C ALA A 77 -0.21 -5.22 9.99
N PHE A 78 1.07 -5.46 9.71
CA PHE A 78 2.05 -5.85 10.71
C PHE A 78 2.25 -4.76 11.79
N VAL A 79 2.30 -3.49 11.39
CA VAL A 79 2.40 -2.36 12.33
C VAL A 79 1.14 -2.26 13.20
N VAL A 80 -0.06 -2.36 12.60
CA VAL A 80 -1.33 -2.34 13.34
C VAL A 80 -1.40 -3.52 14.33
N PHE A 81 -0.98 -4.72 13.90
CA PHE A 81 -0.91 -5.89 14.75
C PHE A 81 0.09 -5.70 15.91
N THR A 82 1.27 -5.13 15.63
CA THR A 82 2.27 -4.81 16.65
C THR A 82 1.71 -3.80 17.66
N PHE A 83 0.99 -2.78 17.20
CA PHE A 83 0.28 -1.83 18.07
C PHE A 83 -0.77 -2.56 18.93
N ALA A 84 -1.56 -3.45 18.36
CA ALA A 84 -2.54 -4.23 19.12
C ALA A 84 -1.87 -5.11 20.20
N CYS A 85 -0.73 -5.73 19.91
CA CYS A 85 0.07 -6.46 20.90
C CYS A 85 0.60 -5.54 22.01
N LEU A 86 1.05 -4.33 21.67
CA LEU A 86 1.49 -3.34 22.65
C LEU A 86 0.35 -2.86 23.54
N LEU A 87 -0.86 -2.68 22.99
CA LEU A 87 -2.05 -2.30 23.76
C LEU A 87 -2.53 -3.36 24.73
N MET A 88 -2.28 -4.65 24.44
CA MET A 88 -2.51 -5.72 25.42
C MET A 88 -1.54 -5.66 26.61
N THR A 89 -0.44 -4.94 26.49
CA THR A 89 0.54 -4.78 27.57
C THR A 89 0.15 -3.55 28.41
N ASP A 90 -0.21 -3.74 29.68
CA ASP A 90 -0.68 -2.66 30.57
C ASP A 90 0.29 -1.46 30.74
N GLU A 91 1.56 -1.62 30.37
CA GLU A 91 2.57 -0.56 30.42
C GLU A 91 2.41 0.48 29.30
N PHE A 92 1.94 0.08 28.12
CA PHE A 92 1.81 0.96 26.98
C PHE A 92 0.72 2.03 27.16
N PRO A 93 -0.53 1.71 27.57
CA PRO A 93 -1.56 2.72 27.85
C PRO A 93 -1.26 3.55 29.11
N LYS A 94 -0.32 3.11 29.97
CA LYS A 94 0.18 3.91 31.10
C LYS A 94 1.22 4.95 30.68
N MET A 95 2.07 4.63 29.71
CA MET A 95 3.08 5.57 29.19
C MET A 95 2.56 6.47 28.07
N THR A 96 1.65 5.96 27.23
CA THR A 96 0.98 6.72 26.18
C THR A 96 -0.39 7.16 26.70
N GLY A 97 -0.53 8.45 27.02
CA GLY A 97 -1.77 8.97 27.60
C GLY A 97 -3.02 8.64 26.77
N PRO A 98 -4.21 8.58 27.39
CA PRO A 98 -5.45 8.10 26.76
C PRO A 98 -5.82 8.86 25.47
N ASN A 99 -5.36 10.10 25.34
CA ASN A 99 -5.54 10.89 24.12
C ASN A 99 -4.87 10.23 22.91
N THR A 100 -3.64 9.72 23.02
CA THR A 100 -2.90 9.12 21.88
C THR A 100 -3.62 7.88 21.32
N LEU A 101 -4.34 7.13 22.16
CA LEU A 101 -5.13 5.99 21.71
C LEU A 101 -6.42 6.43 21.02
N ALA A 102 -7.05 7.51 21.49
CA ALA A 102 -8.21 8.11 20.82
C ALA A 102 -7.83 8.72 19.46
N PHE A 103 -6.61 9.27 19.32
CA PHE A 103 -6.06 9.74 18.05
C PHE A 103 -6.02 8.65 16.98
N PHE A 104 -5.81 7.37 17.35
CA PHE A 104 -5.76 6.22 16.42
C PHE A 104 -7.06 5.38 16.39
N GLY A 105 -8.18 5.96 16.82
CA GLY A 105 -9.45 5.24 16.96
C GLY A 105 -10.17 4.88 15.65
N ASP A 106 -9.74 5.41 14.50
CA ASP A 106 -10.44 5.24 13.22
C ASP A 106 -10.00 3.95 12.49
N TYR A 107 -10.07 2.82 13.20
CA TYR A 107 -9.71 1.50 12.69
C TYR A 107 -10.60 1.04 11.53
N LEU A 108 -11.82 1.57 11.43
CA LEU A 108 -12.75 1.31 10.34
C LEU A 108 -12.26 1.92 9.02
N THR A 109 -11.86 3.20 9.03
CA THR A 109 -11.32 3.85 7.84
C THR A 109 -9.93 3.33 7.48
N GLY A 110 -9.05 3.15 8.49
CA GLY A 110 -7.72 2.61 8.27
C GLY A 110 -7.74 1.17 7.78
N GLY A 111 -8.54 0.32 8.41
CA GLY A 111 -8.74 -1.08 8.01
C GLY A 111 -9.37 -1.21 6.63
N GLY A 112 -10.43 -0.44 6.35
CA GLY A 112 -11.05 -0.39 5.03
C GLY A 112 -10.07 0.05 3.93
N PHE A 113 -9.20 1.02 4.22
CA PHE A 113 -8.17 1.48 3.28
C PHE A 113 -7.10 0.40 3.04
N ILE A 114 -6.60 -0.28 4.08
CA ILE A 114 -5.65 -1.40 3.93
C ILE A 114 -6.28 -2.52 3.12
N VAL A 115 -7.51 -2.94 3.44
CA VAL A 115 -8.21 -4.01 2.71
C VAL A 115 -8.42 -3.61 1.26
N GLY A 116 -8.82 -2.35 0.99
CA GLY A 116 -8.95 -1.82 -0.35
C GLY A 116 -7.63 -1.90 -1.14
N LEU A 117 -6.51 -1.46 -0.55
CA LEU A 117 -5.19 -1.55 -1.17
C LEU A 117 -4.73 -3.00 -1.38
N ALA A 118 -5.01 -3.88 -0.42
CA ALA A 118 -4.66 -5.30 -0.50
C ALA A 118 -5.45 -6.01 -1.60
N VAL A 119 -6.77 -5.78 -1.68
CA VAL A 119 -7.63 -6.32 -2.74
C VAL A 119 -7.21 -5.77 -4.10
N LEU A 120 -6.97 -4.46 -4.22
CA LEU A 120 -6.51 -3.85 -5.47
C LEU A 120 -5.15 -4.42 -5.89
N GLY A 121 -4.23 -4.57 -4.94
CA GLY A 121 -2.92 -5.18 -5.16
C GLY A 121 -3.02 -6.64 -5.61
N TRP A 122 -3.89 -7.42 -4.96
CA TRP A 122 -4.15 -8.81 -5.31
C TRP A 122 -4.74 -8.94 -6.73
N VAL A 123 -5.80 -8.19 -7.04
CA VAL A 123 -6.45 -8.17 -8.36
C VAL A 123 -5.46 -7.79 -9.47
N LEU A 124 -4.57 -6.83 -9.21
CA LEU A 124 -3.53 -6.43 -10.18
C LEU A 124 -2.50 -7.53 -10.44
N VAL A 125 -2.15 -8.33 -9.42
CA VAL A 125 -1.25 -9.48 -9.57
C VAL A 125 -1.96 -10.61 -10.32
N GLU A 126 -3.21 -10.92 -9.97
CA GLU A 126 -4.02 -11.98 -10.58
C GLU A 126 -4.33 -11.69 -12.06
N ALA A 127 -4.73 -10.46 -12.39
CA ALA A 127 -4.93 -10.02 -13.77
C ALA A 127 -3.64 -10.05 -14.61
N ASN A 128 -2.46 -10.04 -13.99
CA ASN A 128 -1.19 -10.22 -14.68
C ASN A 128 -0.84 -11.70 -14.89
N MET A 129 -1.25 -12.58 -13.97
CA MET A 129 -1.03 -14.03 -14.09
C MET A 129 -1.92 -14.63 -15.18
N GLY A 130 -3.20 -14.24 -15.22
CA GLY A 130 -4.13 -14.71 -16.26
C GLY A 130 -3.71 -14.34 -17.69
N MET A 131 -3.16 -13.12 -17.91
CA MET A 131 -2.65 -12.75 -19.23
C MET A 131 -1.36 -13.48 -19.63
N ALA A 132 -0.52 -13.86 -18.66
CA ALA A 132 0.67 -14.65 -18.93
C ALA A 132 0.30 -16.08 -19.35
N GLU A 133 -0.69 -16.66 -18.69
CA GLU A 133 -1.21 -18.00 -19.00
C GLU A 133 -1.86 -18.03 -20.39
N GLN A 134 -2.66 -17.01 -20.72
CA GLN A 134 -3.33 -16.90 -22.03
C GLN A 134 -2.35 -16.67 -23.19
N SER A 135 -1.26 -15.91 -22.98
CA SER A 135 -0.22 -15.73 -23.99
C SER A 135 0.56 -17.02 -24.26
N THR A 136 0.73 -17.88 -23.25
CA THR A 136 1.47 -19.14 -23.38
C THR A 136 0.62 -20.18 -24.11
N ALA A 137 -0.67 -20.26 -23.79
CA ALA A 137 -1.61 -21.16 -24.46
C ALA A 137 -1.79 -20.84 -25.97
N LEU A 138 -1.74 -19.56 -26.36
CA LEU A 138 -1.80 -19.15 -27.76
C LEU A 138 -0.52 -19.45 -28.55
N ASP A 139 0.66 -19.43 -27.91
CA ASP A 139 1.93 -19.83 -28.53
C ASP A 139 2.01 -21.36 -28.72
N GLU A 140 1.40 -22.15 -27.82
CA GLU A 140 1.31 -23.61 -27.99
C GLU A 140 0.35 -23.99 -29.14
N ASP A 141 -0.83 -23.36 -29.24
CA ASP A 141 -1.83 -23.64 -30.30
C ASP A 141 -1.37 -23.19 -31.71
N SER A 142 -0.40 -22.27 -31.80
CA SER A 142 0.17 -21.81 -33.08
C SER A 142 1.46 -22.55 -33.49
N ALA A 143 1.95 -23.45 -32.65
CA ALA A 143 3.12 -24.30 -32.92
C ALA A 143 2.74 -25.72 -33.40
N GLU A 144 1.46 -26.08 -33.37
CA GLU A 144 0.87 -27.32 -33.92
C GLU A 144 0.37 -27.14 -35.36
#